data_AF-A0A356XED2-F1
#
_entry.id   AF-A0A356XED2-F1
#
_cell.length_a   1.000
_cell.length_b   1.000
_cell.length_c   1.000
_cell.angle_alpha   90.00
_cell.angle_beta   90.00
_cell.angle_gamma   90.00
#
_symmetry.space_group_name_H-M   'P 1'
#
loop_
_entity.id
_entity.type
_entity.pdbx_description
1 polymer ?
#
loop_
_entity_poly.entity_id
_entity_poly.type
_entity_poly.pdbx_seq_one_letter_code
_entity_poly.pdbx_strand_id
1 'polypeptide(L)'
;MKLTINQLTVILDDSNGGILSLSHPKARQILSVAPEQACLLDVAYPIPSFIPMRLAARFSRAEISGEENGAVRIHWPALGPSRRHVPLPEGRVSAT
;
A
#
# COMPACT_ATOMS: atom_id res chain seq x y z
N MET A 1 -0.72 11.71 -3.68
CA MET A 1 -1.49 11.77 -4.95
C MET A 1 -2.97 11.74 -4.66
N LYS A 2 -3.77 12.59 -5.31
CA LYS A 2 -5.25 12.60 -5.17
C LYS A 2 -5.89 12.17 -6.50
N LEU A 3 -6.87 11.29 -6.42
CA LEU A 3 -7.64 10.80 -7.57
C LEU A 3 -9.12 10.62 -7.20
N THR A 4 -9.98 10.58 -8.22
CA THR A 4 -11.42 10.35 -8.06
C THR A 4 -11.85 9.20 -8.96
N ILE A 5 -12.35 8.11 -8.37
CA ILE A 5 -12.88 6.94 -9.09
C ILE A 5 -14.32 6.73 -8.65
N ASN A 6 -15.28 6.77 -9.57
CA ASN A 6 -16.71 6.57 -9.25
C ASN A 6 -17.19 7.45 -8.06
N GLN A 7 -16.82 8.73 -8.06
CA GLN A 7 -17.08 9.71 -6.99
C GLN A 7 -16.38 9.43 -5.64
N LEU A 8 -15.61 8.35 -5.52
CA LEU A 8 -14.73 8.10 -4.39
C LEU A 8 -13.43 8.90 -4.58
N THR A 9 -13.23 9.89 -3.73
CA THR A 9 -11.93 10.56 -3.62
C THR A 9 -10.99 9.66 -2.84
N VAL A 10 -9.88 9.28 -3.48
CA VAL A 10 -8.79 8.50 -2.89
C VAL A 10 -7.55 9.38 -2.82
N ILE A 11 -6.93 9.43 -1.65
CA ILE A 11 -5.62 10.06 -1.47
C ILE A 11 -4.63 8.95 -1.15
N LEU A 12 -3.60 8.83 -1.99
CA LEU A 12 -2.48 7.91 -1.83
C LEU A 12 -1.26 8.65 -1.29
N ASP A 13 -0.49 7.95 -0.47
CA ASP A 13 0.86 8.34 -0.08
C ASP A 13 1.79 8.26 -1.30
N ASP A 14 2.43 9.37 -1.65
CA ASP A 14 3.30 9.49 -2.83
C ASP A 14 4.60 8.66 -2.71
N SER A 15 4.98 8.28 -1.50
CA SER A 15 6.21 7.51 -1.26
C SER A 15 6.01 6.00 -1.39
N ASN A 16 4.84 5.52 -0.95
CA ASN A 16 4.64 4.09 -0.72
C ASN A 16 3.34 3.52 -1.30
N GLY A 17 2.47 4.37 -1.88
CA GLY A 17 1.23 3.94 -2.54
C GLY A 17 0.12 3.47 -1.59
N GLY A 18 0.31 3.64 -0.28
CA GLY A 18 -0.72 3.35 0.73
C GLY A 18 -1.87 4.35 0.66
N ILE A 19 -3.08 3.93 1.05
CA ILE A 19 -4.23 4.82 1.10
C ILE A 19 -4.18 5.66 2.39
N LEU A 20 -4.09 6.98 2.24
CA LEU A 20 -4.17 7.95 3.33
C LEU A 20 -5.60 8.35 3.66
N SER A 21 -6.44 8.49 2.62
CA SER A 21 -7.81 8.98 2.78
C SER A 21 -8.75 8.40 1.74
N LEU A 22 -9.97 8.08 2.18
CA LEU A 22 -11.12 7.76 1.33
C LEU A 22 -12.29 8.64 1.73
N SER A 23 -12.91 9.30 0.77
CA SER A 23 -14.15 10.05 1.01
C SER A 23 -15.09 10.00 -0.19
N HIS A 24 -16.39 10.04 0.09
CA HIS A 24 -17.44 10.01 -0.93
C HIS A 24 -18.53 11.03 -0.58
N PRO A 25 -19.16 11.74 -1.53
CA PRO A 25 -20.15 12.78 -1.23
C PRO A 25 -21.28 12.34 -0.29
N LYS A 26 -21.76 11.09 -0.45
CA LYS A 26 -22.83 10.53 0.39
C LYS A 26 -22.37 9.99 1.74
N ALA A 27 -21.18 9.38 1.79
CA ALA A 27 -20.68 8.71 3.00
C ALA A 27 -19.75 9.61 3.82
N ARG A 28 -19.43 10.81 3.32
CA ARG A 28 -18.41 11.71 3.85
C ARG A 28 -17.05 10.99 3.96
N GLN A 29 -16.33 11.21 5.05
CA GLN A 29 -15.02 10.60 5.30
C GLN A 29 -15.21 9.12 5.67
N ILE A 30 -14.57 8.22 4.93
CA ILE A 30 -14.62 6.76 5.16
C ILE A 30 -13.36 6.30 5.90
N LEU A 31 -12.19 6.78 5.47
CA LEU A 31 -10.89 6.41 6.04
C LEU A 31 -10.03 7.67 6.10
N SER A 32 -9.37 7.95 7.22
CA SER A 32 -8.32 8.96 7.32
C SER A 32 -7.26 8.44 8.27
N VAL A 33 -6.04 8.29 7.78
CA VAL A 33 -4.93 7.72 8.55
C VAL A 33 -3.67 8.54 8.39
N ALA A 34 -2.77 8.42 9.36
CA ALA A 34 -1.43 8.99 9.26
C ALA A 34 -0.59 8.19 8.24
N PRO A 35 0.46 8.80 7.64
CA PRO A 35 1.32 8.12 6.67
C PRO A 35 1.89 6.78 7.14
N GLU A 36 2.22 6.67 8.42
CA GLU A 36 2.81 5.45 9.02
C GLU A 36 1.81 4.29 9.08
N GLN A 37 0.52 4.61 8.97
CA GLN A 37 -0.59 3.66 8.99
C GLN A 37 -1.17 3.42 7.59
N ALA A 38 -0.81 4.23 6.60
CA ALA A 38 -1.28 4.12 5.23
C ALA A 38 -0.86 2.77 4.63
N CYS A 39 -1.81 2.02 4.08
CA CYS A 39 -1.53 0.71 3.51
C CYS A 39 -2.53 0.38 2.42
N LEU A 40 -2.08 -0.35 1.40
CA LEU A 40 -2.95 -0.95 0.38
C LEU A 40 -2.74 -2.46 0.32
N LEU A 41 -1.49 -2.88 0.37
CA LEU A 41 -1.09 -4.28 0.35
C LEU A 41 -0.30 -4.63 1.62
N ASP A 42 -0.70 -5.71 2.27
CA ASP A 42 -0.02 -6.26 3.44
C ASP A 42 -0.11 -7.78 3.39
N VAL A 43 1.04 -8.44 3.27
CA VAL A 43 1.16 -9.88 3.17
C VAL A 43 1.87 -10.39 4.42
N ALA A 44 1.23 -11.31 5.12
CA ALA A 44 1.84 -12.01 6.24
C ALA A 44 2.26 -13.42 5.80
N TYR A 45 3.47 -13.82 6.18
CA TYR A 45 3.94 -15.20 6.01
C TYR A 45 4.48 -15.77 7.33
N PRO A 46 4.31 -17.08 7.56
CA PRO A 46 4.78 -17.71 8.78
C PRO A 46 6.31 -17.72 8.79
N ILE A 47 6.87 -17.45 9.97
CA ILE A 47 8.27 -17.73 10.28
C ILE A 47 8.30 -18.46 11.63
N PRO A 48 9.37 -19.22 11.96
CA PRO A 48 9.43 -19.95 13.23
C PRO A 48 9.30 -19.10 14.50
N SER A 49 9.43 -17.77 14.41
CA SER A 49 9.23 -16.84 15.54
C SER A 49 7.74 -16.59 15.84
N PHE A 50 7.44 -16.18 17.07
CA PHE A 50 6.07 -15.96 17.60
C PHE A 50 5.15 -15.05 16.75
N ILE A 51 5.68 -14.06 16.03
CA ILE A 51 4.88 -13.13 15.22
C ILE A 51 5.19 -13.34 13.74
N PRO A 52 4.16 -13.44 12.85
CA PRO A 52 4.38 -13.58 11.42
C PRO A 52 5.17 -12.39 10.86
N MET A 53 5.98 -12.65 9.83
CA MET A 53 6.62 -11.56 9.11
C MET A 53 5.61 -10.91 8.18
N ARG A 54 5.53 -9.57 8.21
CA ARG A 54 4.71 -8.80 7.28
C ARG A 54 5.58 -8.12 6.24
N LEU A 55 5.16 -8.20 4.98
CA LEU A 55 5.65 -7.40 3.86
C LEU A 55 4.53 -6.46 3.45
N ALA A 56 4.72 -5.15 3.56
CA ALA A 56 3.61 -4.21 3.41
C ALA A 56 4.02 -2.89 2.75
N ALA A 57 3.03 -2.22 2.13
CA ALA A 57 3.22 -0.94 1.46
C ALA A 57 3.93 0.09 2.36
N ARG A 58 3.49 0.28 3.61
CA ARG A 58 4.09 1.23 4.59
C ARG A 58 5.57 1.02 4.90
N PHE A 59 6.13 -0.15 4.57
CA PHE A 59 7.57 -0.44 4.75
C PHE A 59 8.35 -0.35 3.43
N SER A 60 7.69 0.07 2.35
CA SER A 60 8.18 -0.03 0.97
C SER A 60 8.28 1.34 0.32
N ARG A 61 8.91 1.39 -0.86
CA ARG A 61 8.79 2.51 -1.80
C ARG A 61 8.02 2.06 -3.02
N ALA A 62 7.23 2.95 -3.60
CA ALA A 62 6.42 2.70 -4.77
C ALA A 62 6.70 3.71 -5.88
N GLU A 63 6.52 3.28 -7.11
CA GLU A 63 6.33 4.14 -8.27
C GLU A 63 4.83 4.24 -8.52
N ILE A 64 4.31 5.46 -8.62
CA ILE A 64 2.87 5.71 -8.77
C ILE A 64 2.66 6.54 -10.03
N SER A 65 1.82 6.04 -10.94
CA SER A 65 1.47 6.72 -12.18
C SER A 65 -0.04 6.76 -12.38
N GLY A 66 -0.54 7.92 -12.82
CA GLY A 66 -1.89 8.02 -13.36
C GLY A 66 -1.93 7.49 -14.79
N GLU A 67 -3.02 6.82 -15.14
CA GLU A 67 -3.28 6.32 -16.49
C GLU A 67 -4.34 7.19 -17.17
N GLU A 68 -4.34 7.28 -18.51
CA GLU A 68 -5.25 8.16 -19.27
C GLU A 68 -6.73 7.82 -19.08
N ASN A 69 -7.04 6.56 -18.76
CA ASN A 69 -8.40 6.08 -18.51
C ASN A 69 -8.91 6.39 -17.08
N GLY A 70 -8.17 7.18 -16.30
CA GLY A 70 -8.50 7.49 -14.91
C GLY A 70 -8.17 6.38 -13.91
N ALA A 71 -7.48 5.32 -14.35
CA ALA A 71 -6.88 4.35 -13.46
C ALA A 71 -5.58 4.88 -12.85
N VAL A 72 -5.10 4.20 -11.81
CA VAL A 72 -3.81 4.47 -11.19
C VAL A 72 -3.06 3.16 -11.10
N ARG A 73 -1.81 3.17 -11.57
CA ARG A 73 -0.88 2.07 -11.43
C ARG A 73 0.06 2.36 -10.27
N ILE A 74 0.21 1.38 -9.39
CA ILE A 74 1.15 1.42 -8.28
C ILE A 74 2.08 0.22 -8.44
N HIS A 75 3.36 0.49 -8.60
CA HIS A 75 4.38 -0.54 -8.74
C HIS A 75 5.31 -0.52 -7.53
N TRP A 76 5.33 -1.64 -6.80
CA TRP A 76 6.32 -1.91 -5.76
C TRP A 76 7.40 -2.85 -6.31
N PRO A 77 8.64 -2.37 -6.55
CA PRO A 77 9.73 -3.25 -6.97
C PRO A 77 9.99 -4.37 -5.95
N ALA A 78 9.87 -4.04 -4.66
CA ALA A 78 9.89 -5.01 -3.58
C ALA A 78 9.05 -4.49 -2.40
N LEU A 79 8.35 -5.40 -1.71
CA LEU A 79 7.70 -5.07 -0.46
C LEU A 79 8.72 -5.14 0.69
N GLY A 80 8.79 -4.09 1.49
CA GLY A 80 9.64 -4.01 2.65
C GLY A 80 9.10 -4.80 3.85
N PRO A 81 9.98 -5.36 4.69
CA PRO A 81 9.57 -6.13 5.84
C PRO A 81 9.32 -5.27 7.07
N SER A 82 8.38 -5.72 7.90
CA SER A 82 8.12 -5.18 9.24
C SER A 82 9.33 -5.21 10.19
N ARG A 83 10.32 -6.07 9.92
CA ARG A 83 11.54 -6.23 10.71
C ARG A 83 12.74 -6.32 9.78
N ARG A 84 13.81 -5.57 10.07
CA ARG A 84 14.98 -5.43 9.19
C ARG A 84 16.10 -6.46 9.43
N HIS A 85 16.06 -7.18 10.55
CA HIS A 85 17.13 -8.08 10.98
C HIS A 85 16.73 -9.56 10.94
N VAL A 86 15.78 -9.89 10.06
CA VAL A 86 15.34 -11.27 9.84
C VAL A 86 15.55 -11.57 8.35
N PRO A 87 16.27 -12.65 8.00
CA PRO A 87 16.42 -13.07 6.62
C PRO A 87 15.05 -13.25 5.96
N LEU A 88 14.89 -12.72 4.76
CA LEU A 88 13.69 -12.93 3.95
C LEU A 88 13.80 -14.28 3.22
N PRO A 89 12.69 -14.99 3.02
CA PRO A 89 12.68 -16.18 2.19
C PRO A 89 13.11 -15.84 0.78
N GLU A 90 13.77 -16.78 0.12
CA GLU A 90 14.14 -16.63 -1.28
C GLU A 90 12.90 -16.55 -2.17
N GLY A 91 12.98 -15.75 -3.24
CA GLY A 91 11.93 -15.61 -4.24
C GLY A 91 11.23 -14.24 -4.22
N ARG A 92 10.33 -14.05 -5.19
CA ARG A 92 9.55 -12.82 -5.36
C ARG A 92 8.14 -13.19 -5.79
N VAL A 93 7.14 -12.55 -5.18
CA VAL A 93 5.75 -12.62 -5.64
C VAL A 93 5.44 -11.33 -6.40
N SER A 94 4.93 -11.48 -7.61
CA SER A 94 4.48 -10.38 -8.47
C SER A 94 3.10 -10.70 -9.02
N ALA A 95 2.23 -9.70 -9.07
CA ALA A 95 0.96 -9.76 -9.76
C ALA A 95 0.89 -8.58 -10.73
N THR A 96 0.44 -8.82 -11.95
CA THR A 96 0.32 -7.84 -13.05
C THR A 96 -1.13 -7.62 -13.41
#